data_AF-A0A8X6HCS4-F1
#
_entry.id   AF-A0A8X6HCS4-F1
#
_cell.length_a   1.000
_cell.length_b   1.000
_cell.length_c   1.000
_cell.angle_alpha   90.00
_cell.angle_beta   90.00
_cell.angle_gamma   90.00
#
_symmetry.space_group_name_H-M   'P 1'
#
loop_
_entity.id
_entity.type
_entity.pdbx_description
1 polymer ?
#
loop_
_entity_poly.entity_id
_entity_poly.type
_entity_poly.pdbx_seq_one_letter_code
_entity_poly.pdbx_strand_id
1 'polypeptide(L)'
;MTRVKPEEVTLQTIVLEGNYCLRFFYYMYGADTDDLKVAVHSIYNSSAITEYFSHRKTQGDRWKEALISISPTSTMRLRGYRVTFTALQKTAYRLGGAVALDDIELTLGLCPSRKENAMELCTFDAHNCGYTTNGKSSEKWEHKSSLKSSLHISAVPEKDHTLGTSYGGFWFSIKEDDMDTQASFLRSPIYKAPKTSMNCLQFFYIVEESGSWFNWIRSTKEIYVRAIINYPNSKTKNQSDLMSYH
;
A
#
# COMPACT_ATOMS: atom_id res chain seq x y z
N MET A 1 -18.61 34.57 1.51
CA MET A 1 -18.29 33.20 2.00
C MET A 1 -17.09 33.31 2.92
N THR A 2 -17.29 33.14 4.22
CA THR A 2 -16.19 33.07 5.21
C THR A 2 -15.46 31.74 5.02
N ARG A 3 -14.18 31.81 4.63
CA ARG A 3 -13.31 30.65 4.48
C ARG A 3 -13.04 30.11 5.89
N VAL A 4 -13.71 29.03 6.28
CA VAL A 4 -13.45 28.38 7.57
C VAL A 4 -12.03 27.82 7.52
N LYS A 5 -11.21 28.20 8.50
CA LYS A 5 -9.85 27.70 8.64
C LYS A 5 -9.94 26.22 9.04
N PRO A 6 -9.28 25.30 8.33
CA PRO A 6 -9.30 23.89 8.71
C PRO A 6 -8.76 23.72 10.12
N GLU A 7 -9.46 22.93 10.94
CA GLU A 7 -8.95 22.52 12.24
C GLU A 7 -8.00 21.32 12.03
N GLU A 8 -6.82 21.42 12.61
CA GLU A 8 -5.77 20.42 12.54
C GLU A 8 -5.49 19.91 13.96
N VAL A 9 -5.58 18.60 14.15
CA VAL A 9 -5.21 17.95 15.40
C VAL A 9 -4.01 17.06 15.13
N THR A 10 -2.96 17.24 15.94
CA THR A 10 -1.69 16.56 15.74
C THR A 10 -1.27 15.82 17.01
N LEU A 11 -1.02 14.52 16.86
CA LEU A 11 -0.29 13.70 17.83
C LEU A 11 1.17 13.61 17.40
N GLN A 12 2.11 13.77 18.32
CA GLN A 12 3.54 13.74 18.01
C GLN A 12 4.32 12.84 18.97
N THR A 13 5.36 12.19 18.46
CA THR A 13 6.26 11.37 19.27
C THR A 13 7.27 12.24 20.04
N ILE A 14 8.00 11.60 20.95
CA ILE A 14 9.31 12.08 21.39
C ILE A 14 10.28 12.21 20.20
N VAL A 15 11.45 12.79 20.45
CA VAL A 15 12.54 12.82 19.45
C VAL A 15 13.08 11.41 19.25
N LEU A 16 13.19 11.00 17.99
CA LEU A 16 13.68 9.70 17.55
C LEU A 16 14.97 9.86 16.77
N GLU A 17 15.91 8.92 16.96
CA GLU A 17 17.15 8.79 16.18
C GLU A 17 17.25 7.36 15.63
N GLY A 18 17.76 7.21 14.41
CA GLY A 18 17.77 5.93 13.70
C GLY A 18 16.55 5.69 12.81
N ASN A 19 16.43 4.46 12.30
CA ASN A 19 15.26 4.00 11.54
C ASN A 19 14.28 3.32 12.49
N TYR A 20 12.97 3.42 12.22
CA TYR A 20 11.95 2.73 12.98
C TYR A 20 10.92 2.05 12.08
N CYS A 21 10.43 0.90 12.52
CA CYS A 21 9.20 0.31 12.04
C CYS A 21 8.06 0.88 12.86
N LEU A 22 7.20 1.66 12.20
CA LEU A 22 5.99 2.20 12.78
C LEU A 22 4.83 1.27 12.45
N ARG A 23 4.13 0.78 13.48
CA ARG A 23 2.88 0.03 13.36
C ARG A 23 1.79 0.78 14.10
N PHE A 24 0.60 0.86 13.51
CA PHE A 24 -0.57 1.43 14.18
C PHE A 24 -1.86 0.96 13.52
N PHE A 25 -2.96 1.06 14.25
CA PHE A 25 -4.30 0.85 13.72
C PHE A 25 -4.99 2.20 13.51
N TYR A 26 -5.75 2.31 12.43
CA TYR A 26 -6.53 3.49 12.11
C TYR A 26 -7.95 3.13 11.68
N TYR A 27 -8.88 4.00 12.03
CA TYR A 27 -10.28 3.97 11.59
C TYR A 27 -10.62 5.33 11.00
N MET A 28 -11.23 5.33 9.81
CA MET A 28 -11.54 6.52 9.04
C MET A 28 -12.87 6.32 8.34
N TYR A 29 -13.96 6.81 8.92
CA TYR A 29 -15.31 6.61 8.38
C TYR A 29 -16.25 7.77 8.68
N GLY A 30 -17.09 8.11 7.70
CA GLY A 30 -18.08 9.17 7.77
C GLY A 30 -17.81 10.31 6.78
N ALA A 31 -18.81 11.17 6.60
CA ALA A 31 -18.85 12.22 5.58
C ALA A 31 -17.81 13.34 5.82
N ASP A 32 -17.45 13.62 7.08
CA ASP A 32 -16.44 14.63 7.45
C ASP A 32 -15.05 14.05 7.73
N THR A 33 -14.81 12.80 7.35
CA THR A 33 -13.46 12.22 7.45
C THR A 33 -12.63 12.85 6.35
N ASP A 34 -11.76 13.81 6.66
CA ASP A 34 -11.03 14.54 5.63
C ASP A 34 -9.69 13.86 5.31
N ASP A 35 -8.64 14.08 6.11
CA ASP A 35 -7.33 13.49 5.86
C ASP A 35 -6.70 12.96 7.17
N LEU A 36 -6.02 11.81 7.09
CA LEU A 36 -5.06 11.35 8.09
C LEU A 36 -3.68 11.27 7.42
N LYS A 37 -2.70 11.94 8.02
CA LYS A 37 -1.32 11.98 7.54
C LYS A 37 -0.36 11.52 8.62
N VAL A 38 0.68 10.79 8.21
CA VAL A 38 1.84 10.50 9.06
C VAL A 38 3.08 11.07 8.40
N ALA A 39 3.77 11.98 9.08
CA ALA A 39 4.94 12.66 8.56
C ALA A 39 6.09 12.66 9.56
N VAL A 40 7.31 12.76 9.03
CA VAL A 40 8.53 12.96 9.80
C VAL A 40 8.98 14.41 9.67
N HIS A 41 9.23 15.05 10.81
CA HIS A 41 9.73 16.42 10.89
C HIS A 41 11.13 16.43 11.51
N SER A 42 12.09 17.06 10.83
CA SER A 42 13.42 17.28 11.41
C SER A 42 13.33 18.21 12.62
N ILE A 43 14.12 17.93 13.67
CA ILE A 43 14.22 18.83 14.82
C ILE A 43 15.16 20.03 14.58
N TYR A 44 15.95 20.02 13.50
CA TYR A 44 16.95 21.06 13.20
C TYR A 44 16.62 21.87 11.93
N ASN A 45 15.78 21.35 11.04
CA ASN A 45 15.30 22.04 9.85
C ASN A 45 13.78 21.88 9.76
N SER A 46 13.04 22.87 10.25
CA SER A 46 11.57 22.85 10.25
C SER A 46 10.93 22.67 8.87
N SER A 47 11.63 23.04 7.79
CA SER A 47 11.16 22.85 6.41
C SER A 47 11.38 21.44 5.88
N ALA A 48 12.20 20.63 6.55
CA ALA A 48 12.47 19.26 6.14
C ALA A 48 11.40 18.32 6.71
N ILE A 49 10.44 17.99 5.85
CA ILE A 49 9.28 17.15 6.15
C ILE A 49 9.21 16.02 5.15
N THR A 50 8.93 14.80 5.61
CA THR A 50 8.70 13.64 4.74
C THR A 50 7.41 12.95 5.13
N GLU A 51 6.44 12.90 4.21
CA GLU A 51 5.16 12.23 4.40
C GLU A 51 5.31 10.74 4.06
N TYR A 52 4.95 9.88 5.01
CA TYR A 52 5.02 8.42 4.87
C TYR A 52 3.66 7.76 4.73
N PHE A 53 2.59 8.43 5.16
CA PHE A 53 1.22 7.95 5.04
C PHE A 53 0.29 9.13 4.76
N SER A 54 -0.63 8.99 3.82
CA SER A 54 -1.68 9.97 3.55
C SER A 54 -2.92 9.28 2.99
N HIS A 55 -3.93 9.11 3.83
CA HIS A 55 -5.26 8.72 3.40
C HIS A 55 -6.22 9.89 3.49
N ARG A 56 -7.18 9.91 2.56
CA ARG A 56 -8.23 10.91 2.51
C ARG A 56 -9.59 10.24 2.49
N LYS A 57 -10.61 10.97 2.93
CA LYS A 57 -12.01 10.54 2.91
C LYS A 57 -12.24 9.29 3.77
N THR A 58 -13.47 8.81 3.73
CA THR A 58 -13.83 7.52 4.30
C THR A 58 -12.97 6.40 3.68
N GLN A 59 -12.49 5.52 4.55
CA GLN A 59 -11.68 4.35 4.23
C GLN A 59 -12.47 3.05 4.45
N GLY A 60 -13.74 3.17 4.80
CA GLY A 60 -14.63 2.06 5.15
C GLY A 60 -14.78 1.90 6.66
N ASP A 61 -15.88 1.27 7.05
CA ASP A 61 -16.31 1.11 8.44
C ASP A 61 -15.61 -0.08 9.12
N ARG A 62 -14.27 -0.03 9.19
CA ARG A 62 -13.45 -1.04 9.88
C ARG A 62 -12.07 -0.50 10.23
N TRP A 63 -11.51 -1.03 11.31
CA TRP A 63 -10.11 -0.82 11.66
C TRP A 63 -9.19 -1.40 10.58
N LYS A 64 -8.13 -0.66 10.27
CA LYS A 64 -7.08 -1.05 9.35
C LYS A 64 -5.73 -0.93 10.05
N GLU A 65 -4.83 -1.87 9.78
CA GLU A 65 -3.45 -1.81 10.25
C GLU A 65 -2.57 -1.12 9.20
N ALA A 66 -1.65 -0.26 9.64
CA ALA A 66 -0.59 0.31 8.84
C ALA A 66 0.77 -0.13 9.39
N LEU A 67 1.70 -0.46 8.50
CA LEU A 67 3.05 -0.91 8.83
C LEU A 67 4.06 -0.20 7.93
N ILE A 68 4.87 0.69 8.50
CA ILE A 68 5.67 1.67 7.76
C ILE A 68 7.12 1.61 8.19
N SER A 69 8.03 1.46 7.22
CA SER A 69 9.47 1.60 7.47
C SER A 69 9.87 3.08 7.41
N ILE A 70 10.02 3.72 8.57
CA ILE A 70 10.48 5.09 8.71
C ILE A 70 12.00 5.12 8.54
N SER A 71 12.44 5.51 7.34
CA SER A 71 13.85 5.65 6.98
C SER A 71 14.11 7.06 6.42
N PRO A 72 14.26 8.06 7.29
CA PRO A 72 14.43 9.45 6.87
C PRO A 72 15.84 9.72 6.34
N THR A 73 16.10 10.95 5.91
CA THR A 73 17.42 11.37 5.43
C THR A 73 18.53 11.10 6.46
N SER A 74 19.77 10.87 5.99
CA SER A 74 20.92 10.60 6.88
C SER A 74 21.10 11.65 7.98
N THR A 75 20.79 12.91 7.68
CA THR A 75 20.87 14.01 8.65
C THR A 75 19.78 13.95 9.71
N MET A 76 18.52 13.66 9.34
CA MET A 76 17.44 13.40 10.31
C MET A 76 17.73 12.20 11.19
N ARG A 77 18.20 11.11 10.57
CA ARG A 77 18.50 9.87 11.28
C ARG A 77 19.55 10.05 12.37
N LEU A 78 20.54 10.93 12.14
CA LEU A 78 21.64 11.19 13.08
C LEU A 78 21.36 12.30 14.08
N ARG A 79 20.56 13.31 13.71
CA ARG A 79 20.33 14.50 14.55
C ARG A 79 18.97 14.54 15.23
N GLY A 80 18.09 13.59 14.91
CA GLY A 80 16.77 13.49 15.49
C GLY A 80 15.65 14.03 14.62
N TYR A 81 14.48 13.42 14.78
CA TYR A 81 13.22 13.80 14.14
C TYR A 81 12.03 13.46 15.04
N ARG A 82 10.85 13.96 14.69
CA ARG A 82 9.56 13.54 15.29
C ARG A 82 8.68 12.93 14.23
N VAL A 83 7.91 11.92 14.61
CA VAL A 83 6.78 11.43 13.81
C VAL A 83 5.53 12.15 14.29
N THR A 84 4.74 12.67 13.36
CA THR A 84 3.46 13.34 13.61
C THR A 84 2.34 12.59 12.92
N PHE A 85 1.21 12.44 13.62
CA PHE A 85 -0.05 11.98 13.08
C PHE A 85 -1.00 13.17 13.06
N THR A 86 -1.41 13.57 11.87
CA THR A 86 -2.24 14.76 11.67
C THR A 86 -3.58 14.36 11.10
N ALA A 87 -4.65 14.67 11.83
CA ALA A 87 -6.02 14.59 11.35
C ALA A 87 -6.49 15.99 10.96
N LEU A 88 -6.98 16.13 9.72
CA LEU A 88 -7.53 17.38 9.21
C LEU A 88 -9.05 17.31 9.16
N GLN A 89 -9.73 18.38 9.59
CA GLN A 89 -11.14 18.61 9.39
C GLN A 89 -11.32 19.92 8.61
N LYS A 90 -11.74 19.84 7.33
CA LYS A 90 -11.87 21.04 6.47
C LYS A 90 -13.31 21.56 6.41
N THR A 91 -14.32 20.76 6.78
CA THR A 91 -15.73 21.17 6.76
C THR A 91 -16.17 21.76 8.10
N ALA A 92 -16.82 22.93 8.04
CA ALA A 92 -17.45 23.57 9.20
C ALA A 92 -18.76 22.90 9.62
N TYR A 93 -19.38 22.16 8.69
CA TYR A 93 -20.63 21.45 8.89
C TYR A 93 -20.30 20.03 9.33
N ARG A 94 -20.76 19.66 10.53
CA ARG A 94 -20.59 18.31 11.09
C ARG A 94 -21.67 17.37 10.56
N LEU A 95 -21.49 16.85 9.35
CA LEU A 95 -22.25 15.74 8.78
C LEU A 95 -21.93 14.38 9.45
N GLY A 96 -20.88 14.32 10.27
CA GLY A 96 -20.50 13.16 11.08
C GLY A 96 -19.38 12.36 10.44
N GLY A 97 -18.51 11.81 11.29
CA GLY A 97 -17.37 10.99 10.91
C GLY A 97 -16.25 11.07 11.95
N ALA A 98 -15.31 10.14 11.87
CA ALA A 98 -14.20 10.07 12.81
C ALA A 98 -12.93 9.57 12.14
N VAL A 99 -11.81 10.15 12.59
CA VAL A 99 -10.47 9.58 12.48
C VAL A 99 -10.09 9.10 13.87
N ALA A 100 -9.77 7.82 14.02
CA ALA A 100 -9.26 7.26 15.26
C ALA A 100 -7.96 6.50 15.01
N LEU A 101 -7.10 6.49 16.03
CA LEU A 101 -5.82 5.80 16.04
C LEU A 101 -5.79 4.88 17.27
N ASP A 102 -5.19 3.70 17.14
CA ASP A 102 -5.00 2.77 18.25
C ASP A 102 -3.69 1.97 18.09
N ASP A 103 -3.22 1.36 19.17
CA ASP A 103 -2.07 0.43 19.19
C ASP A 103 -0.82 0.94 18.44
N ILE A 104 -0.44 2.21 18.67
CA ILE A 104 0.75 2.82 18.07
C ILE A 104 2.01 2.21 18.68
N GLU A 105 2.84 1.61 17.83
CA GLU A 105 4.05 0.90 18.21
C GLU A 105 5.23 1.34 17.32
N LEU A 106 6.37 1.61 17.96
CA LEU A 106 7.63 1.95 17.29
C LEU A 106 8.72 0.96 17.68
N THR A 107 9.21 0.23 16.70
CA THR A 107 10.30 -0.75 16.88
C THR A 107 11.52 -0.29 16.11
N LEU A 108 12.70 -0.39 16.72
CA LEU A 108 13.97 -0.01 16.07
C LEU A 108 14.21 -0.83 14.79
N GLY A 109 14.67 -0.17 13.72
CA GLY A 109 15.01 -0.79 12.45
C GLY A 109 13.96 -0.62 11.36
N LEU A 110 14.09 -1.36 10.26
CA LEU A 110 13.07 -1.42 9.19
C LEU A 110 12.02 -2.47 9.56
N CYS A 111 10.82 -2.35 8.99
CA CYS A 111 9.80 -3.37 9.21
C CYS A 111 10.24 -4.72 8.63
N PRO A 112 9.95 -5.83 9.33
CA PRO A 112 10.41 -7.16 8.94
C PRO A 112 9.83 -7.60 7.59
N SER A 113 10.62 -8.38 6.85
CA SER A 113 10.17 -9.03 5.62
C SER A 113 9.30 -10.24 5.97
N ARG A 114 7.99 -10.11 5.81
CA ARG A 114 7.00 -11.12 6.21
C ARG A 114 6.88 -12.23 5.15
N LYS A 115 7.90 -13.08 5.05
CA LYS A 115 7.91 -14.18 4.06
C LYS A 115 7.20 -15.45 4.54
N GLU A 116 6.93 -15.61 5.84
CA GLU A 116 6.56 -16.92 6.41
C GLU A 116 5.28 -16.94 7.24
N ASN A 117 4.70 -15.79 7.58
CA ASN A 117 3.49 -15.72 8.41
C ASN A 117 2.27 -15.28 7.61
N ALA A 118 1.37 -16.23 7.32
CA ALA A 118 0.11 -15.98 6.62
C ALA A 118 -0.87 -15.09 7.41
N MET A 119 -0.64 -14.93 8.72
CA MET A 119 -1.46 -14.10 9.60
C MET A 119 -0.99 -12.64 9.64
N GLU A 120 0.15 -12.32 9.03
CA GLU A 120 0.68 -10.96 9.04
C GLU A 120 0.41 -10.25 7.71
N LEU A 121 0.00 -8.98 7.80
CA LEU A 121 -0.29 -8.14 6.65
C LEU A 121 0.93 -8.03 5.72
N CYS A 122 0.74 -8.38 4.44
CA CYS A 122 1.70 -8.12 3.37
C CYS A 122 1.26 -6.87 2.59
N THR A 123 1.94 -5.75 2.81
CA THR A 123 1.60 -4.47 2.17
C THR A 123 2.40 -4.18 0.91
N PHE A 124 3.45 -4.97 0.64
CA PHE A 124 4.46 -4.76 -0.41
C PHE A 124 5.33 -3.49 -0.27
N ASP A 125 5.18 -2.71 0.81
CA ASP A 125 5.81 -1.39 0.93
C ASP A 125 7.34 -1.41 0.93
N ALA A 126 7.90 -2.27 1.78
CA ALA A 126 9.35 -2.44 1.90
C ALA A 126 9.83 -3.73 1.21
N HIS A 127 8.97 -4.75 1.12
CA HIS A 127 9.39 -6.11 0.75
C HIS A 127 8.39 -6.76 -0.21
N ASN A 128 8.85 -7.69 -1.03
CA ASN A 128 8.00 -8.42 -1.97
C ASN A 128 7.16 -9.54 -1.32
N CYS A 129 7.22 -9.68 0.01
CA CYS A 129 6.58 -10.74 0.81
C CYS A 129 6.85 -12.17 0.31
N GLY A 130 7.97 -12.42 -0.36
CA GLY A 130 8.29 -13.75 -0.89
C GLY A 130 7.53 -14.12 -2.17
N TYR A 131 6.80 -13.18 -2.77
CA TYR A 131 6.17 -13.42 -4.05
C TYR A 131 7.22 -13.61 -5.14
N THR A 132 6.95 -14.55 -6.05
CA THR A 132 7.83 -14.93 -7.14
C THR A 132 7.16 -14.78 -8.49
N THR A 133 7.97 -14.59 -9.53
CA THR A 133 7.51 -14.41 -10.91
C THR A 133 8.18 -15.47 -11.78
N ASN A 134 7.46 -15.99 -12.77
CA ASN A 134 7.94 -17.08 -13.62
C ASN A 134 8.22 -16.65 -15.07
N GLY A 135 8.16 -15.35 -15.37
CA GLY A 135 8.27 -14.82 -16.74
C GLY A 135 9.68 -14.96 -17.32
N LYS A 136 9.81 -15.73 -18.40
CA LYS A 136 11.00 -15.77 -19.27
C LYS A 136 10.97 -14.68 -20.37
N SER A 137 9.85 -13.99 -20.58
CA SER A 137 9.66 -12.95 -21.62
C SER A 137 9.88 -11.54 -21.09
N SER A 138 9.74 -10.52 -21.96
CA SER A 138 9.79 -9.08 -21.67
C SER A 138 8.64 -8.60 -20.76
N GLU A 139 7.55 -9.38 -20.63
CA GLU A 139 6.43 -9.10 -19.73
C GLU A 139 6.68 -9.70 -18.34
N LYS A 140 7.41 -8.95 -17.50
CA LYS A 140 7.73 -9.38 -16.14
C LYS A 140 6.98 -8.54 -15.12
N TRP A 141 6.37 -9.23 -14.14
CA TRP A 141 5.94 -8.59 -12.91
C TRP A 141 7.16 -8.00 -12.20
N GLU A 142 7.07 -6.73 -11.87
CA GLU A 142 8.09 -5.97 -11.18
C GLU A 142 7.56 -5.45 -9.84
N HIS A 143 8.43 -5.47 -8.83
CA HIS A 143 8.10 -5.00 -7.49
C HIS A 143 8.68 -3.62 -7.26
N LYS A 144 7.80 -2.62 -7.17
CA LYS A 144 8.12 -1.27 -6.70
C LYS A 144 8.14 -1.27 -5.18
N SER A 145 9.16 -0.64 -4.59
CA SER A 145 9.24 -0.40 -3.15
C SER A 145 10.09 0.83 -2.89
N SER A 146 9.96 1.44 -1.70
CA SER A 146 10.86 2.53 -1.27
C SER A 146 12.33 2.13 -1.21
N LEU A 147 12.65 0.83 -1.12
CA LEU A 147 14.02 0.32 -1.08
C LEU A 147 14.63 0.12 -2.48
N LYS A 148 13.83 0.18 -3.55
CA LYS A 148 14.29 -0.02 -4.93
C LYS A 148 13.89 1.18 -5.78
N SER A 149 14.87 1.85 -6.36
CA SER A 149 14.63 2.88 -7.36
C SER A 149 13.91 2.25 -8.56
N SER A 150 12.62 2.51 -8.76
CA SER A 150 11.95 2.14 -10.00
C SER A 150 12.26 3.19 -11.06
N LEU A 151 12.38 2.76 -12.32
CA LEU A 151 12.36 3.64 -13.47
C LEU A 151 11.07 4.48 -13.43
N HIS A 152 11.17 5.78 -13.74
CA HIS A 152 10.00 6.63 -13.95
C HIS A 152 9.30 6.20 -15.24
N ILE A 153 8.48 5.16 -15.14
CA ILE A 153 7.59 4.77 -16.22
C ILE A 153 6.26 5.45 -15.93
N SER A 154 5.84 6.36 -16.80
CA SER A 154 4.59 7.14 -16.67
C SER A 154 3.33 6.26 -16.67
N ALA A 155 3.45 4.98 -17.04
CA ALA A 155 2.38 3.99 -17.01
C ALA A 155 2.26 3.22 -15.68
N VAL A 156 2.98 3.64 -14.63
CA VAL A 156 2.94 3.02 -13.29
C VAL A 156 2.44 4.03 -12.26
N PRO A 157 1.55 3.64 -11.32
CA PRO A 157 1.07 4.54 -10.30
C PRO A 157 2.20 5.19 -9.47
N GLU A 158 2.12 6.50 -9.30
CA GLU A 158 3.10 7.22 -8.48
C GLU A 158 2.99 6.84 -7.00
N LYS A 159 1.77 6.58 -6.53
CA LYS A 159 1.45 6.33 -5.12
C LYS A 159 0.89 4.93 -4.93
N ASP A 160 1.37 4.26 -3.89
CA ASP A 160 0.80 2.99 -3.47
C ASP A 160 -0.54 3.20 -2.74
N HIS A 161 -1.38 2.16 -2.70
CA HIS A 161 -2.68 2.26 -2.04
C HIS A 161 -2.59 2.15 -0.51
N THR A 162 -1.66 1.36 0.04
CA THR A 162 -1.61 1.06 1.48
C THR A 162 -1.23 2.29 2.29
N LEU A 163 -0.20 3.01 1.87
CA LEU A 163 0.29 4.23 2.50
C LEU A 163 -0.25 5.49 1.82
N GLY A 164 -0.67 5.42 0.56
CA GLY A 164 -1.13 6.61 -0.18
C GLY A 164 0.02 7.55 -0.57
N THR A 165 1.26 7.06 -0.58
CA THR A 165 2.46 7.85 -0.88
C THR A 165 3.36 7.13 -1.88
N SER A 166 4.48 7.74 -2.29
CA SER A 166 5.47 7.08 -3.13
C SER A 166 6.42 6.16 -2.34
N TYR A 167 6.32 6.14 -1.00
CA TYR A 167 7.16 5.34 -0.12
C TYR A 167 6.66 3.90 0.06
N GLY A 168 5.40 3.63 -0.27
CA GLY A 168 4.92 2.26 -0.28
C GLY A 168 5.23 1.58 -1.61
N GLY A 169 4.67 0.39 -1.76
CA GLY A 169 5.12 -0.56 -2.75
C GLY A 169 4.02 -1.46 -3.21
N PHE A 170 4.19 -1.98 -4.42
CA PHE A 170 3.20 -2.82 -5.08
C PHE A 170 3.86 -3.55 -6.24
N TRP A 171 3.15 -4.55 -6.75
CA TRP A 171 3.53 -5.27 -7.95
C TRP A 171 2.83 -4.65 -9.16
N PHE A 172 3.56 -4.49 -10.25
CA PHE A 172 3.02 -4.03 -11.53
C PHE A 172 3.56 -4.88 -12.67
N SER A 173 2.84 -4.89 -13.79
CA SER A 173 3.26 -5.54 -15.03
C SER A 173 2.88 -4.60 -16.17
N ILE A 174 3.81 -4.35 -17.08
CA ILE A 174 3.58 -3.51 -18.26
C ILE A 174 3.72 -4.38 -19.49
N LYS A 175 2.78 -4.24 -20.42
CA LYS A 175 2.82 -4.89 -21.72
C LYS A 175 3.27 -3.87 -22.77
N GLU A 176 4.48 -4.04 -23.29
CA GLU A 176 5.08 -3.14 -24.28
C GLU A 176 4.83 -3.59 -25.73
N ASP A 177 4.60 -4.88 -25.99
CA ASP A 177 4.39 -5.44 -27.33
C ASP A 177 3.10 -6.27 -27.39
N ASP A 178 2.31 -6.07 -28.44
CA ASP A 178 1.01 -6.72 -28.62
C ASP A 178 1.13 -8.19 -29.07
N MET A 179 2.33 -8.61 -29.53
CA MET A 179 2.57 -9.96 -30.06
C MET A 179 2.79 -11.04 -28.99
N ASP A 180 3.07 -10.70 -27.74
CA ASP A 180 3.19 -11.72 -26.67
C ASP A 180 1.81 -12.07 -26.12
N THR A 181 1.41 -13.33 -26.30
CA THR A 181 0.11 -13.85 -25.85
C THR A 181 0.23 -14.64 -24.54
N GLN A 182 1.44 -14.69 -23.94
CA GLN A 182 1.65 -15.44 -22.71
C GLN A 182 1.17 -14.68 -21.48
N ALA A 183 0.45 -15.37 -20.60
CA ALA A 183 0.09 -14.84 -19.30
C ALA A 183 1.33 -14.73 -18.38
N SER A 184 1.53 -13.56 -17.77
CA SER A 184 2.51 -13.36 -16.72
C SER A 184 1.90 -13.71 -15.34
N PHE A 185 2.61 -14.49 -14.53
CA PHE A 185 2.12 -14.95 -13.23
C PHE A 185 2.91 -14.36 -12.07
N LEU A 186 2.17 -13.82 -11.10
CA LEU A 186 2.66 -13.45 -9.79
C LEU A 186 2.20 -14.50 -8.76
N ARG A 187 3.14 -15.18 -8.12
CA ARG A 187 2.88 -16.31 -7.22
C ARG A 187 3.21 -15.96 -5.79
N SER A 188 2.26 -16.17 -4.88
CA SER A 188 2.50 -16.06 -3.44
C SER A 188 3.47 -17.15 -2.96
N PRO A 189 4.16 -16.94 -1.82
CA PRO A 189 4.85 -18.01 -1.13
C PRO A 189 3.84 -19.06 -0.62
N ILE A 190 4.35 -20.23 -0.25
CA ILE A 190 3.53 -21.29 0.35
C ILE A 190 3.20 -20.89 1.78
N TYR A 191 1.92 -20.63 2.04
CA TYR A 191 1.43 -20.33 3.38
C TYR A 191 0.98 -21.61 4.09
N LYS A 192 1.32 -21.74 5.38
CA LYS A 192 0.77 -22.82 6.23
C LYS A 192 -0.73 -22.61 6.38
N ALA A 193 -1.48 -23.70 6.47
CA ALA A 193 -2.91 -23.64 6.71
C ALA A 193 -3.18 -22.84 8.00
N PRO A 194 -4.11 -21.87 7.97
CA PRO A 194 -4.47 -21.10 9.15
C PRO A 194 -5.02 -22.04 10.23
N LYS A 195 -4.86 -21.66 11.50
CA LYS A 195 -5.46 -22.40 12.63
C LYS A 195 -6.99 -22.28 12.67
N THR A 196 -7.55 -21.30 11.96
CA THR A 196 -8.98 -20.98 11.89
C THR A 196 -9.50 -21.04 10.46
N SER A 197 -10.79 -21.31 10.26
CA SER A 197 -11.43 -21.53 8.95
C SER A 197 -11.67 -20.26 8.12
N MET A 198 -11.06 -19.12 8.46
CA MET A 198 -11.30 -17.84 7.79
C MET A 198 -10.00 -17.26 7.27
N ASN A 199 -9.79 -17.37 5.95
CA ASN A 199 -8.81 -16.56 5.23
C ASN A 199 -9.55 -15.81 4.12
N CYS A 200 -9.62 -14.49 4.22
CA CYS A 200 -10.04 -13.63 3.11
C CYS A 200 -8.79 -13.08 2.43
N LEU A 201 -8.66 -13.31 1.12
CA LEU A 201 -7.70 -12.55 0.31
C LEU A 201 -8.35 -11.22 -0.07
N GLN A 202 -7.70 -10.12 0.28
CA GLN A 202 -8.10 -8.78 -0.14
C GLN A 202 -6.89 -8.10 -0.76
N PHE A 203 -7.10 -7.45 -1.89
CA PHE A 203 -6.08 -6.67 -2.57
C PHE A 203 -6.73 -5.51 -3.31
N PHE A 204 -5.95 -4.47 -3.55
CA PHE A 204 -6.32 -3.36 -4.42
C PHE A 204 -5.62 -3.55 -5.76
N TYR A 205 -6.29 -3.17 -6.84
CA TYR A 205 -5.73 -3.26 -8.18
C TYR A 205 -6.11 -2.02 -8.97
N ILE A 206 -5.28 -1.70 -9.95
CA ILE A 206 -5.55 -0.70 -10.97
C ILE A 206 -5.24 -1.31 -12.32
N VAL A 207 -6.06 -0.95 -13.32
CA VAL A 207 -5.86 -1.31 -14.72
C VAL A 207 -5.91 0.00 -15.49
N GLU A 208 -4.77 0.42 -16.03
CA GLU A 208 -4.69 1.60 -16.90
C GLU A 208 -4.45 1.15 -18.34
N GLU A 209 -5.29 1.62 -19.26
CA GLU A 209 -5.09 1.42 -20.69
C GLU A 209 -4.23 2.56 -21.25
N SER A 210 -3.09 2.24 -21.86
CA SER A 210 -2.37 3.19 -22.71
C SER A 210 -3.05 3.24 -24.08
N GLY A 211 -4.05 4.12 -24.21
CA GLY A 211 -4.65 4.42 -25.51
C GLY A 211 -3.66 5.14 -26.42
N SER A 212 -3.23 4.50 -27.51
CA SER A 212 -2.61 5.22 -28.63
C SER A 212 -3.63 6.19 -29.22
N TRP A 213 -3.28 7.47 -29.36
CA TRP A 213 -4.14 8.49 -29.99
C TRP A 213 -4.41 8.23 -31.48
N PHE A 214 -3.77 7.23 -32.06
CA PHE A 214 -4.05 6.71 -33.39
C PHE A 214 -4.40 5.22 -33.28
N ASN A 215 -5.67 4.89 -33.12
CA ASN A 215 -6.38 3.79 -33.80
C ASN A 215 -7.72 3.50 -33.14
N TRP A 216 -8.77 3.70 -33.93
CA TRP A 216 -10.17 3.39 -33.66
C TRP A 216 -10.46 1.91 -33.88
N ILE A 217 -9.60 1.04 -33.32
CA ILE A 217 -9.84 -0.39 -33.25
C ILE A 217 -10.00 -0.73 -31.77
N ARG A 218 -11.22 -1.15 -31.43
CA ARG A 218 -11.58 -1.69 -30.12
C ARG A 218 -10.55 -2.74 -29.70
N SER A 219 -9.88 -2.50 -28.59
CA SER A 219 -9.09 -3.52 -27.90
C SER A 219 -9.65 -3.63 -26.48
N THR A 220 -10.76 -4.34 -26.32
CA THR A 220 -11.10 -4.91 -25.02
C THR A 220 -10.01 -5.92 -24.66
N LYS A 221 -9.12 -5.54 -23.74
CA LYS A 221 -8.18 -6.47 -23.10
C LYS A 221 -8.72 -6.76 -21.71
N GLU A 222 -9.42 -7.88 -21.59
CA GLU A 222 -9.92 -8.38 -20.31
C GLU A 222 -8.73 -8.81 -19.44
N ILE A 223 -8.62 -8.26 -18.23
CA ILE A 223 -7.65 -8.72 -17.24
C ILE A 223 -8.33 -9.73 -16.32
N TYR A 224 -7.89 -10.99 -16.43
CA TYR A 224 -8.34 -12.06 -15.56
C TYR A 224 -7.45 -12.17 -14.32
N VAL A 225 -7.93 -11.65 -13.19
CA VAL A 225 -7.24 -11.84 -11.90
C VAL A 225 -7.73 -13.14 -11.26
N ARG A 226 -6.92 -14.20 -11.36
CA ARG A 226 -7.18 -15.47 -10.67
C ARG A 226 -6.29 -15.60 -9.44
N ALA A 227 -6.89 -15.52 -8.26
CA ALA A 227 -6.21 -15.85 -7.01
C ALA A 227 -6.41 -17.33 -6.66
N ILE A 228 -5.32 -18.07 -6.48
CA ILE A 228 -5.34 -19.47 -6.02
C ILE A 228 -4.56 -19.56 -4.72
N ILE A 229 -5.22 -19.95 -3.63
CA ILE A 229 -4.58 -20.17 -2.33
C ILE A 229 -4.35 -21.67 -2.18
N ASN A 230 -3.09 -22.12 -2.31
CA ASN A 230 -2.71 -23.51 -2.13
C ASN A 230 -2.16 -23.74 -0.72
N TYR A 231 -2.68 -24.75 -0.01
CA TYR A 231 -2.17 -25.16 1.30
C TYR A 231 -1.35 -26.45 1.16
N PRO A 232 -0.29 -26.66 1.96
CA PRO A 232 0.57 -27.86 1.87
C PRO A 232 -0.17 -29.21 1.92
N ASN A 233 -1.37 -29.24 2.49
CA ASN A 233 -2.22 -30.43 2.63
C ASN A 233 -3.61 -30.30 1.97
N SER A 234 -3.85 -29.27 1.13
CA SER A 234 -5.11 -29.23 0.38
C SER A 234 -5.07 -30.35 -0.65
N LYS A 235 -5.86 -31.41 -0.46
CA LYS A 235 -6.16 -32.36 -1.52
C LYS A 235 -6.70 -31.54 -2.69
N THR A 236 -5.93 -31.44 -3.77
CA THR A 236 -6.38 -30.82 -5.00
C THR A 236 -7.57 -31.62 -5.49
N LYS A 237 -8.80 -31.18 -5.19
CA LYS A 237 -9.94 -31.56 -5.99
C LYS A 237 -9.68 -30.92 -7.35
N ASN A 238 -9.33 -31.74 -8.33
CA ASN A 238 -9.49 -31.36 -9.73
C ASN A 238 -10.93 -30.89 -9.88
N GLN A 239 -11.13 -29.60 -10.09
CA GLN A 239 -12.42 -29.13 -10.55
C GLN A 239 -12.22 -27.88 -11.41
N SER A 240 -12.25 -28.16 -12.70
CA SER A 240 -12.84 -27.33 -13.73
C SER A 240 -14.11 -26.65 -13.22
N ASP A 241 -14.00 -25.43 -12.72
CA ASP A 241 -15.13 -24.51 -12.61
C ASP A 241 -14.61 -23.11 -12.95
N LEU A 242 -14.81 -22.77 -14.22
CA LEU A 242 -14.67 -21.42 -14.77
C LEU A 242 -15.85 -20.59 -14.25
N MET A 243 -15.58 -19.53 -13.51
CA MET A 243 -16.52 -18.41 -13.40
C MET A 243 -15.92 -17.24 -14.17
N SER A 244 -16.40 -17.08 -15.40
CA SER A 244 -16.32 -15.84 -16.17
C SER A 244 -17.31 -14.84 -15.57
N TYR A 245 -16.83 -13.69 -15.10
CA TYR A 245 -17.67 -12.51 -14.95
C TYR A 245 -17.50 -11.67 -16.23
N HIS A 246 -18.60 -11.44 -16.92
CA HIS A 246 -18.70 -10.57 -18.10
C HIS A 246 -18.54 -9.10 -17.73
#